data_AF-T1BE68-F1
#
_entry.id   AF-T1BE68-F1
#
_cell.length_a   1.000
_cell.length_b   1.000
_cell.length_c   1.000
_cell.angle_alpha   90.00
_cell.angle_beta   90.00
_cell.angle_gamma   90.00
#
_symmetry.space_group_name_H-M   'P 1'
#
loop_
_entity.id
_entity.type
_entity.pdbx_description
1 polymer ?
#
loop_
_entity_poly.entity_id
_entity_poly.type
_entity_poly.pdbx_seq_one_letter_code
_entity_poly.pdbx_strand_id
1 'polypeptide(L)'
;MTETVGRRDLPPLQLVAFDMDGTLVDVESSWAEVHHYFHDTNEAALQAFLHDEIDDVEFARRDVALWKLHEPSMGLRHLREILDRVPLMPGAPELLGALKDRSVTTAIISGGIDVLAERLGRTLSIDVVLANGFETDRAAGCSSE
;
A
#
# COMPACT_ATOMS: atom_id res chain seq x y z
N MET A 1 -0.82 44.56 16.01
CA MET A 1 0.50 44.04 15.61
C MET A 1 0.37 42.54 15.48
N THR A 2 0.22 42.04 14.25
CA THR A 2 0.22 40.61 13.97
C THR A 2 1.66 40.25 13.62
N GLU A 3 2.36 39.61 14.56
CA GLU A 3 3.69 39.06 14.32
C GLU A 3 3.58 38.00 13.23
N THR A 4 4.11 38.33 12.05
CA THR A 4 4.31 37.34 11.00
C THR A 4 5.53 36.54 11.41
N VAL A 5 5.31 35.32 11.91
CA VAL A 5 6.41 34.38 12.18
C VAL A 5 7.22 34.27 10.90
N GLY A 6 8.46 34.78 10.93
CA GLY A 6 9.34 34.80 9.77
C GLY A 6 9.48 33.40 9.20
N ARG A 7 9.17 33.23 7.91
CA ARG A 7 9.49 31.99 7.18
C ARG A 7 10.99 31.76 7.36
N ARG A 8 11.35 30.67 8.04
CA ARG A 8 12.73 30.19 8.07
C ARG A 8 13.16 29.98 6.61
N ASP A 9 14.34 30.47 6.23
CA ASP A 9 14.99 30.11 4.97
C ASP A 9 15.38 28.64 5.04
N LEU A 10 14.42 27.78 4.70
CA LEU A 10 14.64 26.35 4.50
C LEU A 10 15.06 26.14 3.04
N PRO A 11 15.95 25.17 2.78
CA PRO A 11 16.27 24.79 1.41
C PRO A 11 14.98 24.37 0.66
N PRO A 12 14.97 24.48 -0.67
CA PRO A 12 13.84 24.02 -1.47
C PRO A 12 13.49 22.56 -1.14
N LEU A 13 12.20 22.26 -1.01
CA LEU A 13 11.71 20.90 -0.82
C LEU A 13 12.08 20.07 -2.05
N GLN A 14 12.82 18.98 -1.87
CA GLN A 14 13.28 18.14 -2.98
C GLN A 14 12.54 16.81 -3.07
N LEU A 15 12.14 16.25 -1.93
CA LEU A 15 11.46 14.96 -1.86
C LEU A 15 10.39 14.95 -0.76
N VAL A 16 9.28 14.27 -1.04
CA VAL A 16 8.26 13.91 -0.04
C VAL A 16 7.99 12.40 -0.14
N ALA A 17 8.15 11.71 0.99
CA ALA A 17 7.72 10.32 1.13
C ALA A 17 6.38 10.28 1.85
N PHE A 18 5.50 9.43 1.36
CA PHE A 18 4.16 9.20 1.89
C PHE A 18 4.05 7.77 2.38
N ASP A 19 3.38 7.61 3.52
CA ASP A 19 2.70 6.34 3.79
C ASP A 19 1.50 6.17 2.82
N MET A 20 0.94 4.97 2.76
CA MET A 20 -0.15 4.60 1.87
C MET A 20 -1.48 4.47 2.62
N ASP A 21 -1.60 3.48 3.49
CA ASP A 21 -2.84 3.14 4.18
C ASP A 21 -3.20 4.25 5.18
N GLY A 22 -4.45 4.71 5.16
CA GLY A 22 -4.91 5.86 5.95
C GLY A 22 -4.29 7.21 5.57
N THR A 23 -3.46 7.27 4.52
CA THR A 23 -2.74 8.47 4.09
C THR A 23 -3.06 8.86 2.65
N LEU A 24 -2.70 8.01 1.68
CA LEU A 24 -3.01 8.23 0.26
C LEU A 24 -4.30 7.53 -0.17
N VAL A 25 -4.74 6.52 0.59
CA VAL A 25 -6.01 5.83 0.42
C VAL A 25 -6.87 5.96 1.67
N ASP A 26 -8.18 6.02 1.47
CA ASP A 26 -9.17 6.19 2.55
C ASP A 26 -9.63 4.83 3.07
N VAL A 27 -8.67 4.03 3.52
CA VAL A 27 -8.85 2.76 4.22
C VAL A 27 -7.78 2.64 5.30
N GLU A 28 -8.10 2.01 6.43
CA GLU A 28 -7.16 1.86 7.54
C GLU A 28 -6.00 0.92 7.20
N SER A 29 -6.26 -0.12 6.40
CA SER A 29 -5.25 -1.12 6.02
C SER A 29 -5.63 -1.83 4.73
N SER A 30 -4.68 -1.90 3.81
CA SER A 30 -4.79 -2.69 2.58
C SER A 30 -4.92 -4.19 2.84
N TRP A 31 -4.30 -4.70 3.91
CA TRP A 31 -4.43 -6.09 4.35
C TRP A 31 -5.83 -6.38 4.88
N ALA A 32 -6.34 -5.51 5.76
CA ALA A 32 -7.69 -5.63 6.31
C ALA A 32 -8.76 -5.56 5.21
N GLU A 33 -8.56 -4.73 4.18
CA GLU A 33 -9.50 -4.62 3.05
C GLU A 33 -9.69 -5.95 2.31
N VAL A 34 -8.63 -6.75 2.15
CA VAL A 34 -8.74 -8.09 1.54
C VAL A 34 -9.54 -9.03 2.44
N HIS A 35 -9.37 -8.96 3.76
CA HIS A 35 -10.17 -9.76 4.69
C HIS A 35 -11.64 -9.34 4.71
N HIS A 36 -11.91 -8.03 4.70
CA HIS A 36 -13.28 -7.49 4.64
C HIS A 36 -14.03 -7.92 3.39
N TYR A 37 -13.34 -8.04 2.25
CA TYR A 37 -13.91 -8.59 1.02
C TYR A 37 -14.46 -10.02 1.22
N PHE A 38 -13.78 -10.84 2.02
CA PHE A 38 -14.21 -12.20 2.36
C PHE A 38 -15.13 -12.26 3.59
N HIS A 39 -15.51 -11.12 4.17
CA HIS A 39 -16.24 -11.03 5.44
C HIS A 39 -15.56 -11.77 6.60
N ASP A 40 -14.24 -11.73 6.62
CA ASP A 40 -13.39 -12.36 7.64
C ASP A 40 -12.40 -11.35 8.23
N THR A 41 -11.62 -11.78 9.22
CA THR A 41 -10.56 -10.97 9.85
C THR A 41 -9.39 -11.87 10.26
N ASN A 42 -8.18 -11.32 10.34
CA ASN A 42 -7.01 -12.01 10.91
C ASN A 42 -6.47 -11.31 12.16
N GLU A 43 -7.36 -11.01 13.11
CA GLU A 43 -7.01 -10.28 14.33
C GLU A 43 -5.90 -10.98 15.12
N ALA A 44 -5.91 -12.32 15.16
CA ALA A 44 -4.90 -13.08 15.91
C ALA A 44 -3.48 -12.90 15.32
N ALA A 45 -3.33 -12.89 13.99
CA ALA A 45 -2.03 -12.63 13.39
C ALA A 45 -1.63 -11.16 13.54
N LEU A 46 -2.58 -10.22 13.42
CA LEU A 46 -2.31 -8.81 13.63
C LEU A 46 -1.79 -8.55 15.05
N GLN A 47 -2.45 -9.10 16.07
CA GLN A 47 -1.99 -8.97 17.45
C GLN A 47 -0.61 -9.60 17.65
N ALA A 48 -0.34 -10.78 17.10
CA ALA A 48 0.99 -11.40 17.20
C ALA A 48 2.07 -10.52 16.53
N PHE A 49 1.78 -9.93 15.38
CA PHE A 49 2.69 -9.04 14.67
C PHE A 49 2.96 -7.75 15.47
N LEU A 50 1.91 -7.12 16.00
CA LEU A 50 2.04 -5.89 16.80
C LEU A 50 2.80 -6.08 18.12
N HIS A 51 2.85 -7.32 18.63
CA HIS A 51 3.64 -7.68 19.82
C HIS A 51 5.04 -8.23 19.49
N ASP A 52 5.49 -8.09 18.23
CA ASP A 52 6.78 -8.61 17.75
C ASP A 52 6.95 -10.15 17.93
N GLU A 53 5.83 -10.90 18.03
CA GLU A 53 5.86 -12.37 18.15
C GLU A 53 6.07 -13.06 16.80
N ILE A 54 5.71 -12.38 15.71
CA ILE A 54 5.92 -12.79 14.32
C ILE A 54 6.45 -11.62 13.50
N ASP A 55 7.24 -11.92 12.47
CA ASP A 55 7.72 -10.92 11.52
C ASP A 55 6.70 -10.63 10.41
N ASP A 56 7.04 -9.68 9.55
CA ASP A 56 6.24 -9.25 8.40
C ASP A 56 6.00 -10.40 7.41
N VAL A 57 7.01 -11.25 7.20
CA VAL A 57 6.93 -12.43 6.34
C VAL A 57 5.91 -13.44 6.87
N GLU A 58 5.96 -13.79 8.15
CA GLU A 58 5.01 -14.72 8.76
C GLU A 58 3.60 -14.13 8.86
N PHE A 59 3.47 -12.83 9.15
CA PHE A 59 2.19 -12.12 9.10
C PHE A 59 1.54 -12.23 7.71
N ALA A 60 2.27 -11.87 6.66
CA ALA A 60 1.81 -11.98 5.28
C ALA A 60 1.46 -13.42 4.89
N ARG A 61 2.26 -14.41 5.34
CA ARG A 61 2.00 -15.83 5.08
C ARG A 61 0.67 -16.29 5.68
N ARG A 62 0.35 -15.86 6.90
CA ARG A 62 -0.92 -16.21 7.57
C ARG A 62 -2.10 -15.58 6.86
N ASP A 63 -1.99 -14.32 6.46
CA ASP A 63 -3.01 -13.63 5.67
C ASP A 63 -3.30 -14.34 4.35
N VAL A 64 -2.25 -14.64 3.57
CA VAL A 64 -2.40 -15.36 2.30
C VAL A 64 -3.01 -16.75 2.49
N ALA A 65 -2.65 -17.46 3.57
CA ALA A 65 -3.22 -18.76 3.87
C ALA A 65 -4.73 -18.67 4.11
N LEU A 66 -5.20 -17.69 4.88
CA LEU A 66 -6.62 -17.45 5.11
C LEU A 66 -7.35 -17.09 3.82
N TRP A 67 -6.81 -16.20 3.00
CA TRP A 67 -7.42 -15.86 1.72
C TRP A 67 -7.58 -17.06 0.80
N LYS A 68 -6.61 -17.99 0.80
CA LYS A 68 -6.69 -19.24 0.03
C LYS A 68 -7.72 -20.25 0.56
N LEU A 69 -8.13 -20.14 1.82
CA LEU A 69 -9.25 -20.94 2.34
C LEU A 69 -10.59 -20.47 1.74
N HIS A 70 -10.74 -19.16 1.54
CA HIS A 70 -11.93 -18.57 0.92
C HIS A 70 -11.93 -18.72 -0.60
N GLU A 71 -10.80 -18.45 -1.25
CA GLU A 71 -10.62 -18.54 -2.70
C GLU A 71 -9.37 -19.38 -3.01
N PRO A 72 -9.51 -20.69 -3.32
CA PRO A 72 -8.36 -21.56 -3.59
C PRO A 72 -7.47 -21.09 -4.75
N SER A 73 -8.01 -20.30 -5.69
CA SER A 73 -7.26 -19.72 -6.80
C SER A 73 -6.73 -18.30 -6.52
N MET A 74 -6.71 -17.89 -5.24
CA MET A 74 -6.25 -16.57 -4.81
C MET A 74 -4.84 -16.28 -5.33
N GLY A 75 -4.68 -15.10 -5.92
CA GLY A 75 -3.44 -14.67 -6.55
C GLY A 75 -3.50 -13.20 -6.95
N LEU A 76 -2.46 -12.71 -7.64
CA LEU A 76 -2.30 -11.28 -7.94
C LEU A 76 -3.49 -10.67 -8.70
N ARG A 77 -4.17 -11.43 -9.56
CA ARG A 77 -5.36 -10.94 -10.26
C ARG A 77 -6.49 -10.62 -9.28
N HIS A 78 -6.79 -11.53 -8.36
CA HIS A 78 -7.84 -11.35 -7.36
C HIS A 78 -7.50 -10.18 -6.41
N LEU A 79 -6.24 -10.08 -5.97
CA LEU A 79 -5.76 -8.94 -5.18
C LEU A 79 -5.98 -7.61 -5.91
N ARG A 80 -5.65 -7.53 -7.21
CA ARG A 80 -5.92 -6.33 -8.02
C ARG A 80 -7.41 -6.01 -8.07
N GLU A 81 -8.26 -6.98 -8.35
CA GLU A 81 -9.72 -6.77 -8.45
C GLU A 81 -10.35 -6.26 -7.16
N ILE A 82 -9.85 -6.73 -6.01
CA ILE A 82 -10.26 -6.26 -4.68
C ILE A 82 -9.74 -4.84 -4.45
N LEU A 83 -8.43 -4.65 -4.56
CA LEU A 83 -7.75 -3.41 -4.19
C LEU A 83 -8.01 -2.26 -5.18
N ASP A 84 -8.42 -2.54 -6.43
CA ASP A 84 -8.78 -1.53 -7.42
C ASP A 84 -9.99 -0.68 -6.99
N ARG A 85 -10.78 -1.16 -6.02
CA ARG A 85 -11.95 -0.44 -5.48
C ARG A 85 -11.61 0.51 -4.33
N VAL A 86 -10.40 0.40 -3.77
CA VAL A 86 -9.97 1.21 -2.63
C VAL A 86 -10.00 2.69 -3.00
N PRO A 87 -10.76 3.54 -2.28
CA PRO A 87 -10.86 4.97 -2.56
C PRO A 87 -9.54 5.69 -2.24
N LEU A 88 -9.26 6.75 -3.00
CA LEU A 88 -8.16 7.67 -2.69
C LEU A 88 -8.56 8.59 -1.53
N MET A 89 -7.58 9.01 -0.74
CA MET A 89 -7.77 10.03 0.27
C MET A 89 -8.17 11.36 -0.40
N PRO A 90 -9.22 12.06 0.06
CA PRO A 90 -9.59 13.36 -0.46
C PRO A 90 -8.41 14.35 -0.41
N GLY A 91 -8.12 15.01 -1.52
CA GLY A 91 -6.99 15.94 -1.63
C GLY A 91 -5.66 15.30 -2.03
N ALA A 92 -5.54 13.97 -2.06
CA ALA A 92 -4.30 13.31 -2.47
C ALA A 92 -3.94 13.62 -3.94
N PRO A 93 -4.86 13.50 -4.93
CA PRO A 93 -4.54 13.88 -6.31
C PRO A 93 -4.07 15.32 -6.46
N GLU A 94 -4.71 16.26 -5.76
CA GLU A 94 -4.39 17.69 -5.78
C GLU A 94 -3.01 17.96 -5.16
N LEU A 95 -2.71 17.32 -4.03
CA LEU A 95 -1.41 17.43 -3.36
C LEU A 95 -0.28 16.92 -4.26
N LEU A 96 -0.44 15.71 -4.81
CA LEU A 96 0.58 15.09 -5.65
C LEU A 96 0.78 15.87 -6.95
N GLY A 97 -0.30 16.39 -7.54
CA GLY A 97 -0.24 17.31 -8.68
C GLY A 97 0.58 18.57 -8.36
N ALA A 98 0.31 19.22 -7.22
CA ALA A 98 1.03 20.42 -6.80
C ALA A 98 2.51 20.18 -6.50
N LEU A 99 2.88 18.99 -6.00
CA LEU A 99 4.27 18.59 -5.79
C LEU A 99 4.99 18.34 -7.11
N LYS A 100 4.32 17.67 -8.05
CA LYS A 100 4.83 17.43 -9.41
C LYS A 100 5.09 18.72 -10.17
N ASP A 101 4.17 19.68 -10.12
CA ASP A 101 4.34 21.01 -10.73
C ASP A 101 5.55 21.78 -10.19
N ARG A 102 5.96 21.47 -8.96
CA ARG A 102 7.13 22.05 -8.28
C ARG A 102 8.40 21.23 -8.48
N SER A 103 8.35 20.17 -9.31
CA SER A 103 9.47 19.24 -9.53
C SER A 103 9.98 18.61 -8.23
N VAL A 104 9.09 18.36 -7.28
CA VAL A 104 9.39 17.62 -6.05
C VAL A 104 9.26 16.13 -6.32
N THR A 105 10.30 15.36 -6.02
CA THR A 105 10.25 13.90 -6.12
C THR A 105 9.30 13.34 -5.06
N THR A 106 8.48 12.37 -5.45
CA THR A 106 7.49 11.75 -4.57
C THR A 106 7.79 10.26 -4.40
N ALA A 107 7.59 9.75 -3.19
CA ALA A 107 7.78 8.34 -2.87
C ALA A 107 6.63 7.78 -2.04
N ILE A 108 6.28 6.52 -2.26
CA ILE A 108 5.52 5.70 -1.31
C ILE A 108 6.49 4.80 -0.56
N ILE A 109 6.37 4.77 0.77
CA ILE A 109 7.04 3.80 1.64
C ILE A 109 5.96 3.26 2.59
N SER A 110 5.59 1.99 2.43
CA SER A 110 4.49 1.41 3.20
C SER A 110 4.72 -0.06 3.55
N GLY A 111 4.11 -0.51 4.66
CA GLY A 111 3.96 -1.94 4.98
C GLY A 111 2.71 -2.58 4.33
N GLY A 112 1.93 -1.81 3.57
CA GLY A 112 0.77 -2.30 2.84
C GLY A 112 1.13 -3.13 1.61
N ILE A 113 0.10 -3.64 0.94
CA ILE A 113 0.22 -4.54 -0.21
C ILE A 113 0.76 -3.81 -1.45
N ASP A 114 1.83 -4.34 -2.05
CA ASP A 114 2.49 -3.78 -3.24
C ASP A 114 1.56 -3.53 -4.42
N VAL A 115 0.59 -4.42 -4.66
CA VAL A 115 -0.40 -4.29 -5.74
C VAL A 115 -1.15 -2.96 -5.65
N LEU A 116 -1.53 -2.54 -4.44
CA LEU A 116 -2.19 -1.25 -4.21
C LEU A 116 -1.19 -0.10 -4.40
N ALA A 117 0.01 -0.22 -3.86
CA ALA A 117 1.05 0.81 -3.96
C ALA A 117 1.45 1.07 -5.43
N GLU A 118 1.58 0.03 -6.24
CA GLU A 118 1.83 0.14 -7.69
C GLU A 118 0.68 0.82 -8.42
N ARG A 119 -0.58 0.52 -8.05
CA ARG A 119 -1.76 1.20 -8.60
C ARG A 119 -1.67 2.69 -8.32
N LEU A 120 -1.38 3.08 -7.08
CA LEU A 120 -1.23 4.49 -6.68
C LEU A 120 -0.05 5.15 -7.40
N GLY A 121 1.07 4.45 -7.55
CA GLY A 121 2.24 4.90 -8.31
C GLY A 121 1.86 5.37 -9.72
N ARG A 122 1.08 4.55 -10.42
CA ARG A 122 0.56 4.87 -11.76
C ARG A 122 -0.49 5.98 -11.74
N THR A 123 -1.49 5.88 -10.86
CA THR A 123 -2.64 6.80 -10.84
C THR A 123 -2.25 8.21 -10.40
N LEU A 124 -1.33 8.34 -9.44
CA LEU A 124 -0.91 9.62 -8.87
C LEU A 124 0.43 10.13 -9.44
N SER A 125 1.03 9.43 -10.41
CA SER A 125 2.34 9.75 -10.98
C SER A 125 3.45 9.86 -9.93
N ILE A 126 3.53 8.91 -9.00
CA ILE A 126 4.55 8.89 -7.94
C ILE A 126 5.84 8.26 -8.49
N ASP A 127 6.99 8.84 -8.14
CA ASP A 127 8.28 8.49 -8.75
C ASP A 127 8.87 7.19 -8.21
N VAL A 128 8.70 6.94 -6.90
CA VAL A 128 9.28 5.77 -6.20
C VAL A 128 8.20 5.05 -5.40
N VAL A 129 8.16 3.72 -5.47
CA VAL A 129 7.21 2.91 -4.70
C VAL A 129 7.96 1.77 -4.00
N LEU A 130 7.83 1.70 -2.68
CA LEU A 130 8.34 0.63 -1.83
C LEU A 130 7.20 0.13 -0.92
N ALA A 131 6.84 -1.13 -1.06
CA ALA A 131 5.75 -1.78 -0.34
C ALA A 131 5.98 -3.28 -0.20
N ASN A 132 5.15 -3.97 0.60
CA ASN A 132 5.28 -5.40 0.86
C ASN A 132 4.73 -6.20 -0.32
N GLY A 133 5.62 -6.92 -1.00
CA GLY A 133 5.28 -7.71 -2.19
C GLY A 133 5.13 -9.19 -1.93
N PHE A 134 4.44 -9.85 -2.87
CA PHE A 134 4.25 -11.29 -2.87
C PHE A 134 5.17 -11.97 -3.89
N GLU A 135 5.89 -12.99 -3.45
CA GLU A 135 6.50 -13.93 -4.38
C GLU A 135 5.40 -14.85 -4.94
N THR A 136 5.27 -14.86 -6.27
CA THR A 136 4.45 -15.86 -6.95
C THR A 136 5.34 -17.00 -7.36
N ASP A 137 4.96 -18.23 -7.02
CA ASP A 137 5.55 -19.41 -7.65
C ASP A 137 5.38 -19.22 -9.16
N ARG A 138 6.48 -19.05 -9.89
CA ARG A 138 6.44 -19.05 -11.35
C ARG A 138 5.67 -20.31 -11.73
N ALA A 139 4.58 -20.14 -12.48
CA ALA A 139 3.81 -21.25 -13.01
C ALA A 139 4.80 -22.32 -13.50
N ALA A 140 4.78 -23.49 -12.87
CA ALA A 140 5.57 -24.63 -13.29
C ALA A 140 5.32 -24.78 -14.79
N GLY A 141 6.33 -24.44 -15.58
CA GLY A 141 6.20 -24.29 -17.01
C GLY A 141 5.61 -25.56 -17.60
N CYS A 142 4.58 -25.39 -18.43
CA CYS A 142 4.16 -26.36 -19.42
C CYS A 142 5.41 -27.06 -19.99
N SER A 143 5.60 -28.31 -19.61
CA SER A 143 6.38 -29.24 -20.40
C SER A 143 5.44 -29.70 -21.50
N SER A 144 5.50 -29.03 -22.64
CA SER A 144 4.99 -29.60 -23.88
C SER A 144 5.91 -30.77 -24.26
N GLU A 145 5.42 -31.99 -24.09
CA GLU A 145 5.79 -33.10 -24.97
C GLU A 145 4.88 -33.09 -26.20
#